data_AF-A0A2W1U579-F1
#
_entry.id   AF-A0A2W1U579-F1
#
_cell.length_a   1.000
_cell.length_b   1.000
_cell.length_c   1.000
_cell.angle_alpha   90.00
_cell.angle_beta   90.00
_cell.angle_gamma   90.00
#
_symmetry.space_group_name_H-M   'P 1'
#
loop_
_entity.id
_entity.type
_entity.pdbx_description
1 polymer ?
#
loop_
_entity_poly.entity_id
_entity_poly.type
_entity_poly.pdbx_seq_one_letter_code
_entity_poly.pdbx_strand_id
1 'polypeptide(L)'
;MAPGGGTMDGVEDEHERAVAVRAVASYRPSRSRRRPVRVCRYDAWWPDGHITHDVSFSRATGRRAPADLETLVRQVQGACPRIGVGRWIDEHGAVLVGPAEPSVPPGAGAGRPVPWPPSGPPVVGRSRRASVRLGLGTAGVLLLGGAVVLVRVSPTDPLGVVGVLCGIVGVVLGRAALRRRR
;
A
#
# COMPACT_ATOMS: atom_id res chain seq x y z
N MET A 1 38.94 -42.74 -16.36
CA MET A 1 38.98 -41.33 -16.83
C MET A 1 37.55 -40.83 -16.75
N ALA A 2 37.22 -40.11 -15.67
CA ALA A 2 35.87 -39.69 -15.34
C ALA A 2 35.47 -38.42 -16.12
N PRO A 3 34.18 -38.23 -16.44
CA PRO A 3 33.69 -37.11 -17.23
C PRO A 3 33.84 -35.78 -16.47
N GLY A 4 34.39 -34.78 -17.17
CA GLY A 4 34.60 -33.44 -16.66
C GLY A 4 33.29 -32.70 -16.42
N GLY A 5 33.09 -32.34 -15.15
CA GLY A 5 32.50 -31.10 -14.64
C GLY A 5 31.55 -30.32 -15.55
N GLY A 6 30.26 -30.46 -15.27
CA GLY A 6 29.37 -29.31 -15.39
C GLY A 6 29.64 -28.34 -14.25
N THR A 7 29.85 -27.05 -14.52
CA THR A 7 29.44 -25.98 -13.62
C THR A 7 29.38 -24.64 -14.35
N MET A 8 28.22 -23.98 -14.18
CA MET A 8 27.98 -22.54 -14.30
C MET A 8 27.73 -21.95 -15.69
N ASP A 9 26.58 -22.30 -16.27
CA ASP A 9 25.70 -21.26 -16.85
C ASP A 9 25.11 -20.43 -15.69
N GLY A 10 26.01 -19.73 -14.98
CA GLY A 10 25.67 -18.60 -14.13
C GLY A 10 25.61 -17.35 -14.99
N VAL A 11 24.92 -17.42 -16.13
CA VAL A 11 24.46 -16.23 -16.84
C VAL A 11 23.38 -15.66 -15.94
N GLU A 12 23.86 -14.86 -15.01
CA GLU A 12 23.22 -13.67 -14.47
C GLU A 12 21.81 -13.52 -15.03
N ASP A 13 20.81 -13.90 -14.23
CA ASP A 13 19.54 -13.18 -14.19
C ASP A 13 19.88 -11.71 -13.84
N GLU A 14 20.54 -11.01 -14.75
CA GLU A 14 20.60 -9.57 -14.80
C GLU A 14 19.15 -9.20 -15.02
N HIS A 15 18.45 -9.01 -13.90
CA HIS A 15 17.01 -8.80 -13.87
C HIS A 15 16.70 -7.69 -14.86
N GLU A 16 16.24 -8.06 -16.05
CA GLU A 16 16.08 -7.13 -17.16
C GLU A 16 15.20 -6.01 -16.62
N ARG A 17 15.78 -4.80 -16.49
CA ARG A 17 15.07 -3.65 -15.93
C ARG A 17 14.40 -2.93 -17.07
N ALA A 18 13.21 -2.42 -16.79
CA ALA A 18 12.54 -1.55 -17.74
C ALA A 18 13.41 -0.31 -18.01
N VAL A 19 13.62 0.00 -19.28
CA VAL A 19 14.26 1.24 -19.75
C VAL A 19 13.47 2.45 -19.26
N ALA A 20 12.15 2.35 -19.36
CA ALA A 20 11.24 3.39 -18.94
C ALA A 20 9.94 2.83 -18.40
N VAL A 21 9.29 3.61 -17.55
CA VAL A 21 7.96 3.34 -17.00
C VAL A 21 7.07 4.55 -17.19
N ARG A 22 5.79 4.31 -17.35
CA ARG A 22 4.78 5.37 -17.37
C ARG A 22 3.57 4.97 -16.55
N ALA A 23 2.78 5.97 -16.15
CA ALA A 23 1.49 5.73 -15.51
C ALA A 23 0.33 5.96 -16.49
N VAL A 24 -0.68 5.10 -16.42
CA VAL A 24 -1.96 5.23 -17.13
C VAL A 24 -3.05 5.46 -16.09
N ALA A 25 -3.73 6.61 -16.16
CA ALA A 25 -4.77 7.00 -15.21
C ALA A 25 -6.17 6.77 -15.76
N SER A 26 -7.05 6.25 -14.91
CA SER A 26 -8.49 6.14 -15.17
C SER A 26 -9.29 6.40 -13.90
N TYR A 27 -10.61 6.56 -14.02
CA TYR A 27 -11.51 6.65 -12.86
C TYR A 27 -12.27 5.34 -12.68
N ARG A 28 -12.34 4.90 -11.42
CA ARG A 28 -13.15 3.75 -11.03
C ARG A 28 -14.24 4.17 -10.05
N PRO A 29 -15.48 3.68 -10.19
CA PRO A 29 -16.51 3.91 -9.18
C PRO A 29 -16.07 3.29 -7.84
N SER A 30 -16.21 4.05 -6.76
CA SER A 30 -15.92 3.57 -5.40
C SER A 30 -17.22 3.37 -4.63
N ARG A 31 -17.47 2.14 -4.19
CA ARG A 31 -18.64 1.82 -3.34
C ARG A 31 -18.56 2.46 -1.96
N SER A 32 -17.36 2.66 -1.41
CA SER A 32 -17.16 3.17 -0.05
C SER A 32 -17.05 4.69 0.04
N ARG A 33 -16.48 5.36 -0.97
CA ARG A 33 -16.24 6.81 -0.93
C ARG A 33 -17.35 7.67 -1.56
N ARG A 34 -18.41 7.06 -2.09
CA ARG A 34 -19.52 7.72 -2.81
C ARG A 34 -19.07 8.67 -3.93
N ARG A 35 -17.82 8.56 -4.38
CA ARG A 35 -17.21 9.37 -5.44
C ARG A 35 -16.24 8.51 -6.25
N PRO A 36 -16.07 8.76 -7.55
CA PRO A 36 -15.09 8.05 -8.36
C PRO A 36 -13.68 8.29 -7.81
N VAL A 37 -12.84 7.26 -7.86
CA VAL A 37 -11.46 7.30 -7.39
C VAL A 37 -10.55 7.15 -8.61
N ARG A 38 -9.55 8.03 -8.72
CA ARG A 38 -8.51 7.91 -9.73
C ARG A 38 -7.65 6.69 -9.40
N VAL A 39 -7.44 5.83 -10.38
CA VAL A 39 -6.55 4.68 -10.31
C VAL A 39 -5.45 4.86 -11.35
N CYS A 40 -4.23 4.49 -11.00
CA CYS A 40 -3.10 4.44 -11.94
C CYS A 40 -2.64 3.00 -12.13
N ARG A 41 -2.36 2.63 -13.36
CA ARG A 41 -1.60 1.44 -13.74
C ARG A 41 -0.25 1.86 -14.29
N TYR A 42 0.68 0.92 -14.38
CA TYR A 42 1.99 1.19 -14.93
C TYR A 42 2.24 0.32 -16.12
N ASP A 43 2.83 0.91 -17.14
CA ASP A 43 3.38 0.19 -18.28
C ASP A 43 4.90 0.29 -18.19
N ALA A 44 5.59 -0.77 -18.59
CA ALA A 44 7.04 -0.84 -18.68
C ALA A 44 7.45 -1.00 -20.15
N TRP A 45 8.48 -0.25 -20.53
CA TRP A 45 9.18 -0.39 -21.80
C TRP A 45 10.51 -1.08 -21.54
N TRP A 46 10.75 -2.19 -22.22
CA TRP A 46 11.92 -3.05 -22.02
C TRP A 46 13.00 -2.81 -23.10
N PRO A 47 14.25 -3.25 -22.84
CA PRO A 47 15.38 -3.02 -23.74
C PRO A 47 15.21 -3.57 -25.16
N ASP A 48 14.52 -4.69 -25.32
CA ASP A 48 14.19 -5.30 -26.61
C ASP A 48 13.09 -4.55 -27.41
N GLY A 49 12.56 -3.45 -26.85
CA GLY A 49 11.56 -2.60 -27.49
C GLY A 49 10.12 -2.96 -27.18
N HIS A 50 9.84 -4.05 -26.45
CA HIS A 50 8.46 -4.42 -26.13
C HIS A 50 7.92 -3.61 -24.96
N ILE A 51 6.58 -3.51 -24.91
CA ILE A 51 5.86 -2.84 -23.84
C ILE A 51 5.04 -3.89 -23.09
N THR A 52 5.17 -3.94 -21.76
CA THR A 52 4.26 -4.71 -20.91
C THR A 52 3.35 -3.77 -20.13
N HIS A 53 2.05 -4.04 -20.18
CA HIS A 53 1.03 -3.25 -19.49
C HIS A 53 0.69 -3.82 -18.11
N ASP A 54 0.19 -2.95 -17.23
CA ASP A 54 -0.26 -3.30 -15.86
C ASP A 54 0.80 -4.04 -15.01
N VAL A 55 2.05 -3.59 -15.11
CA VAL A 55 3.16 -4.19 -14.37
C VAL A 55 3.22 -3.71 -12.92
N SER A 56 3.79 -4.56 -12.05
CA SER A 56 4.21 -4.12 -10.72
C SER A 56 5.40 -3.19 -10.85
N PHE A 57 5.22 -1.93 -10.44
CA PHE A 57 6.26 -0.89 -10.56
C PHE A 57 7.60 -1.32 -9.93
N SER A 58 7.58 -1.93 -8.74
CA SER A 58 8.80 -2.40 -8.07
C SER A 58 9.50 -3.55 -8.76
N ARG A 59 8.76 -4.37 -9.51
CA ARG A 59 9.35 -5.45 -10.31
C ARG A 59 9.97 -4.87 -11.58
N ALA A 60 9.25 -4.00 -12.28
CA ALA A 60 9.71 -3.39 -13.52
C ALA A 60 11.02 -2.59 -13.36
N THR A 61 11.17 -1.85 -12.25
CA THR A 61 12.36 -1.01 -12.04
C THR A 61 13.48 -1.73 -11.29
N GLY A 62 13.29 -2.99 -10.86
CA GLY A 62 14.27 -3.73 -10.05
C GLY A 62 14.63 -3.09 -8.70
N ARG A 63 13.95 -2.01 -8.28
CA ARG A 63 14.30 -1.25 -7.07
C ARG A 63 13.67 -1.89 -5.84
N ARG A 64 14.54 -2.28 -4.90
CA ARG A 64 14.14 -2.84 -3.59
C ARG A 64 14.09 -1.78 -2.48
N ALA A 65 14.84 -0.69 -2.61
CA ALA A 65 14.85 0.40 -1.64
C ALA A 65 13.54 1.21 -1.70
N PRO A 66 12.78 1.32 -0.58
CA PRO A 66 11.44 1.90 -0.61
C PRO A 66 11.43 3.41 -0.88
N ALA A 67 12.48 4.15 -0.48
CA ALA A 67 12.53 5.61 -0.62
C ALA A 67 12.67 6.06 -2.09
N ASP A 68 13.57 5.41 -2.82
CA ASP A 68 13.79 5.69 -4.23
C ASP A 68 12.57 5.29 -5.07
N LEU A 69 11.99 4.13 -4.74
CA LEU A 69 10.78 3.64 -5.38
C LEU A 69 9.63 4.63 -5.22
N GLU A 70 9.42 5.17 -4.01
CA GLU A 70 8.34 6.13 -3.77
C GLU A 70 8.56 7.44 -4.52
N THR A 71 9.81 7.93 -4.60
CA THR A 71 10.16 9.14 -5.34
C THR A 71 9.86 8.98 -6.82
N LEU A 72 10.31 7.88 -7.42
CA LEU A 72 10.07 7.60 -8.83
C LEU A 72 8.57 7.37 -9.13
N VAL A 73 7.85 6.65 -8.25
CA VAL A 73 6.39 6.49 -8.36
C VAL A 73 5.69 7.85 -8.37
N ARG A 74 6.07 8.77 -7.49
CA ARG A 74 5.48 10.11 -7.44
C ARG A 74 5.76 10.91 -8.70
N GLN A 75 6.98 10.83 -9.22
CA GLN A 75 7.37 11.50 -10.46
C GLN A 75 6.56 10.97 -11.65
N VAL A 76 6.45 9.65 -11.77
CA VAL A 76 5.68 8.97 -12.82
C VAL A 76 4.19 9.31 -12.72
N GLN A 77 3.63 9.31 -11.52
CA GLN A 77 2.22 9.70 -11.29
C GLN A 77 1.96 11.19 -11.50
N GLY A 78 2.95 12.05 -11.22
CA GLY A 78 2.87 13.50 -11.40
C GLY A 78 2.93 13.92 -12.86
N ALA A 79 3.69 13.19 -13.69
CA ALA A 79 3.71 13.37 -15.13
C ALA A 79 2.49 12.76 -15.85
N CYS A 80 1.66 11.99 -15.14
CA CYS A 80 0.47 11.36 -15.68
C CYS A 80 -0.73 12.33 -15.65
N PRO A 81 -1.45 12.52 -16.77
CA PRO A 81 -2.62 13.38 -16.82
C PRO A 81 -3.73 12.90 -15.88
N ARG A 82 -4.78 13.73 -15.72
CA ARG A 82 -5.93 13.38 -14.89
C ARG A 82 -6.60 12.07 -15.34
N ILE A 83 -6.74 11.88 -16.65
CA ILE A 83 -7.24 10.67 -17.32
C ILE A 83 -6.36 10.46 -18.55
N GLY A 84 -5.98 9.21 -18.83
CA GLY A 84 -5.22 8.84 -20.02
C GLY A 84 -3.80 8.39 -19.71
N VAL A 85 -2.97 8.39 -20.75
CA VAL A 85 -1.61 7.85 -20.72
C VAL A 85 -0.62 8.96 -20.37
N GLY A 86 0.26 8.70 -19.41
CA GLY A 86 1.35 9.58 -19.02
C GLY A 86 2.58 9.45 -19.91
N ARG A 87 3.56 10.33 -19.70
CA ARG A 87 4.84 10.27 -20.42
C ARG A 87 5.70 9.11 -19.92
N TRP A 88 6.60 8.62 -20.77
CA TRP A 88 7.64 7.66 -20.40
C TRP A 88 8.71 8.36 -19.58
N ILE A 89 9.08 7.73 -18.46
CA ILE A 89 10.07 8.23 -17.53
C ILE A 89 11.08 7.12 -17.25
N ASP A 90 12.37 7.42 -17.40
CA ASP A 90 13.45 6.48 -17.11
C ASP A 90 13.67 6.31 -15.60
N GLU A 91 14.64 5.46 -15.22
CA GLU A 91 14.98 5.22 -13.82
C GLU A 91 15.57 6.42 -13.07
N HIS A 92 16.01 7.46 -13.81
CA HIS A 92 16.57 8.71 -13.30
C HIS A 92 15.53 9.83 -13.24
N GLY A 93 14.32 9.58 -13.74
CA GLY A 93 13.26 10.57 -13.79
C GLY A 93 13.24 11.42 -15.07
N ALA A 94 14.13 11.18 -16.03
CA ALA A 94 14.14 11.88 -17.30
C ALA A 94 12.94 11.43 -18.15
N VAL A 95 12.33 12.39 -18.84
CA VAL A 95 11.21 12.11 -19.75
C VAL A 95 11.78 11.62 -21.08
N LEU A 96 11.39 10.43 -21.50
CA LEU A 96 11.82 9.83 -22.76
C LEU A 96 10.73 9.95 -23.83
N VAL A 97 11.17 10.02 -25.09
CA VAL A 97 10.29 9.81 -26.24
C VAL A 97 10.06 8.31 -26.34
N GLY A 98 8.81 7.90 -26.14
CA GLY A 98 8.45 6.49 -26.16
C GLY A 98 8.39 5.88 -27.55
N PRO A 99 8.31 4.54 -27.63
CA PRO A 99 7.97 3.85 -28.86
C PRO A 99 6.62 4.35 -29.40
N ALA A 100 6.51 4.40 -30.74
CA ALA A 100 5.25 4.74 -31.41
C ALA A 100 4.22 3.66 -31.08
N GLU A 101 3.30 3.99 -30.20
CA GLU A 101 2.42 2.99 -29.62
C GLU A 101 1.10 2.89 -30.40
N PRO A 102 0.59 1.68 -30.68
CA PRO A 102 -0.81 1.54 -31.07
C PRO A 102 -1.68 2.01 -29.90
N SER A 103 -2.75 2.76 -30.19
CA SER A 103 -3.66 3.32 -29.19
C SER A 103 -4.43 2.20 -28.47
N VAL A 104 -3.79 1.50 -27.53
CA VAL A 104 -4.45 0.49 -26.71
C VAL A 104 -5.28 1.23 -25.66
N PRO A 105 -6.62 1.05 -25.64
CA PRO A 105 -7.43 1.67 -24.62
C PRO A 105 -6.98 1.17 -23.24
N PRO A 106 -7.02 2.03 -22.20
CA PRO A 106 -6.63 1.62 -20.86
C PRO A 106 -7.43 0.37 -20.49
N GLY A 107 -6.75 -0.78 -20.30
CA GLY A 107 -7.40 -2.08 -20.08
C GLY A 107 -8.32 -2.13 -18.85
N ALA A 108 -8.81 -3.29 -18.45
CA ALA A 108 -9.68 -3.44 -17.27
C ALA A 108 -8.91 -3.83 -15.98
N GLY A 109 -7.59 -3.66 -15.93
CA GLY A 109 -6.75 -3.98 -14.77
C GLY A 109 -7.14 -3.29 -13.45
N ALA A 110 -6.75 -3.86 -12.31
CA ALA A 110 -7.24 -3.40 -11.01
C ALA A 110 -6.79 -1.97 -10.65
N GLY A 111 -5.60 -1.55 -11.11
CA GLY A 111 -5.00 -0.23 -10.85
C GLY A 111 -4.80 0.08 -9.35
N ARG A 112 -3.85 0.95 -9.03
CA ARG A 112 -3.69 1.43 -7.65
C ARG A 112 -4.47 2.72 -7.46
N PRO A 113 -5.32 2.85 -6.42
CA PRO A 113 -5.92 4.13 -6.07
C PRO A 113 -4.86 5.18 -5.78
N VAL A 114 -4.93 6.33 -6.46
CA VAL A 114 -3.99 7.44 -6.28
C VAL A 114 -4.76 8.70 -5.90
N PRO A 115 -4.36 9.42 -4.83
CA PRO A 115 -4.90 10.74 -4.53
C PRO A 115 -4.72 11.70 -5.71
N TRP A 116 -5.75 12.50 -6.00
CA TRP A 116 -5.66 13.58 -6.98
C TRP A 116 -6.12 14.90 -6.34
N PRO A 117 -5.41 16.02 -6.51
CA PRO A 117 -4.14 16.20 -7.24
C PRO A 117 -2.96 15.48 -6.56
N PRO A 118 -1.86 15.17 -7.28
CA PRO A 118 -0.62 14.78 -6.64
C PRO A 118 -0.26 15.91 -5.68
N SER A 119 -0.22 15.61 -4.38
CA SER A 119 0.15 16.59 -3.34
C SER A 119 1.43 17.30 -3.78
N GLY A 120 1.45 18.64 -3.67
CA GLY A 120 2.50 19.56 -4.16
C GLY A 120 3.91 19.30 -3.60
N PRO A 121 4.82 20.30 -3.63
CA PRO A 121 6.24 20.10 -3.33
C PRO A 121 6.42 19.35 -2.01
N PRO A 122 7.49 18.53 -1.87
CA PRO A 122 7.66 17.63 -0.75
C PRO A 122 7.50 18.41 0.54
N VAL A 123 6.38 18.22 1.23
CA VAL A 123 6.36 18.50 2.65
C VAL A 123 7.34 17.48 3.19
N VAL A 124 8.50 17.97 3.66
CA VAL A 124 9.43 17.22 4.51
C VAL A 124 8.66 16.94 5.79
N GLY A 125 7.72 16.00 5.68
CA GLY A 125 6.86 15.57 6.74
C GLY A 125 7.73 14.75 7.65
N ARG A 126 8.16 15.38 8.76
CA ARG A 126 8.56 14.67 9.98
C ARG A 126 7.78 13.37 10.04
N SER A 127 8.53 12.28 10.06
CA SER A 127 8.05 10.90 10.13
C SER A 127 6.70 10.84 10.86
N ARG A 128 5.63 10.63 10.09
CA ARG A 128 4.32 10.24 10.64
C ARG A 128 4.45 8.80 11.13
N ARG A 129 5.22 8.60 12.20
CA ARG A 129 5.03 7.52 13.16
C ARG A 129 3.78 7.85 13.98
N ALA A 130 2.63 7.79 13.33
CA ALA A 130 1.31 7.84 13.94
C ALA A 130 0.46 6.97 13.00
N SER A 131 0.05 5.76 13.37
CA SER A 131 -0.57 5.41 14.64
C SER A 131 -0.55 3.89 14.77
N VAL A 132 0.41 3.37 15.53
CA VAL A 132 0.39 1.98 16.02
C VAL A 132 0.59 2.08 17.52
N ARG A 133 -0.43 1.61 18.27
CA ARG A 133 -0.51 1.48 19.74
C ARG A 133 -1.14 2.64 20.53
N LEU A 134 -2.31 3.11 20.10
CA LEU A 134 -3.33 3.64 21.01
C LEU A 134 -4.50 2.65 21.06
N GLY A 135 -4.20 1.44 21.52
CA GLY A 135 -5.16 0.35 21.65
C GLY A 135 -4.71 -0.76 22.59
N LEU A 136 -3.65 -0.54 23.38
CA LEU A 136 -3.21 -1.46 24.43
C LEU A 136 -3.23 -0.83 25.83
N GLY A 137 -3.45 0.48 25.95
CA GLY A 137 -3.47 1.17 27.25
C GLY A 137 -4.81 1.06 27.99
N THR A 138 -5.94 1.06 27.27
CA THR A 138 -7.27 1.08 27.91
C THR A 138 -7.74 -0.30 28.37
N ALA A 139 -7.36 -1.38 27.68
CA ALA A 139 -7.68 -2.74 28.10
C ALA A 139 -6.85 -3.19 29.32
N GLY A 140 -5.59 -2.78 29.42
CA GLY A 140 -4.72 -3.11 30.56
C GLY A 140 -5.12 -2.39 31.85
N VAL A 141 -5.49 -1.12 31.77
CA VAL A 141 -5.92 -0.33 32.95
C VAL A 141 -7.30 -0.78 33.45
N LEU A 142 -8.21 -1.20 32.56
CA LEU A 142 -9.52 -1.75 32.99
C LEU A 142 -9.41 -3.16 33.57
N LEU A 143 -8.49 -4.00 33.08
CA LEU A 143 -8.30 -5.35 33.63
C LEU A 143 -7.54 -5.35 34.97
N LEU A 144 -6.47 -4.56 35.12
CA LEU A 144 -5.78 -4.45 36.42
C LEU A 144 -6.57 -3.60 37.43
N GLY A 145 -7.21 -2.51 37.00
CA GLY A 145 -8.05 -1.68 37.88
C GLY A 145 -9.32 -2.41 38.35
N GLY A 146 -9.97 -3.17 37.46
CA GLY A 146 -11.14 -3.96 37.81
C GLY A 146 -10.83 -5.14 38.75
N ALA A 147 -9.67 -5.79 38.59
CA ALA A 147 -9.24 -6.87 39.46
C ALA A 147 -8.88 -6.39 40.88
N VAL A 148 -8.27 -5.20 41.00
CA VAL A 148 -7.92 -4.62 42.32
C VAL A 148 -9.17 -4.15 43.08
N VAL A 149 -10.21 -3.68 42.39
CA VAL A 149 -11.48 -3.29 43.03
C VAL A 149 -12.29 -4.52 43.49
N LEU A 150 -12.19 -5.67 42.81
CA LEU A 150 -12.90 -6.89 43.21
C LEU A 150 -12.36 -7.58 44.48
N VAL A 151 -11.14 -7.27 44.92
CA VAL A 151 -10.52 -7.92 46.10
C VAL A 151 -10.92 -7.26 47.43
N ARG A 152 -11.59 -6.10 47.42
CA ARG A 152 -11.88 -5.30 48.63
C ARG A 152 -13.35 -5.00 48.90
N VAL A 153 -14.28 -5.41 48.04
CA VAL A 153 -15.70 -4.99 48.15
C VAL A 153 -16.56 -6.15 48.65
N SER A 154 -17.14 -5.96 49.84
CA SER A 154 -18.12 -6.88 50.42
C SER A 154 -19.34 -7.01 49.50
N PRO A 155 -19.95 -8.21 49.40
CA PRO A 155 -21.04 -8.51 48.45
C PRO A 155 -22.35 -7.73 48.68
N THR A 156 -22.39 -6.81 49.65
CA THR A 156 -23.55 -6.00 50.00
C THR A 156 -23.47 -4.55 49.49
N ASP A 157 -22.36 -4.13 48.89
CA ASP A 157 -22.20 -2.75 48.46
C ASP A 157 -22.71 -2.52 47.02
N PRO A 158 -23.58 -1.51 46.79
CA PRO A 158 -24.19 -1.24 45.48
C PRO A 158 -23.16 -0.89 44.40
N LEU A 159 -21.97 -0.43 44.81
CA LEU A 159 -20.84 -0.16 43.91
C LEU A 159 -20.26 -1.43 43.28
N GLY A 160 -20.34 -2.58 43.96
CA GLY A 160 -19.92 -3.86 43.40
C GLY A 160 -20.78 -4.31 42.22
N VAL A 161 -22.08 -4.06 42.30
CA VAL A 161 -23.06 -4.42 41.24
C VAL A 161 -22.78 -3.63 39.96
N VAL A 162 -22.47 -2.34 40.08
CA VAL A 162 -22.13 -1.48 38.93
C VAL A 162 -20.86 -1.98 38.23
N GLY A 163 -19.86 -2.43 39.00
CA GLY A 163 -18.63 -3.03 38.46
C GLY A 163 -18.90 -4.28 37.63
N VAL A 164 -19.73 -5.19 38.15
CA VAL A 164 -20.10 -6.43 37.45
C VAL A 164 -20.87 -6.15 36.16
N LEU A 165 -21.85 -5.23 36.20
CA LEU A 165 -22.62 -4.85 35.01
C LEU A 165 -21.73 -4.24 33.92
N CYS A 166 -20.79 -3.38 34.30
CA CYS A 166 -19.85 -2.76 33.36
C CYS A 166 -18.93 -3.81 32.71
N GLY A 167 -18.47 -4.81 33.48
CA GLY A 167 -17.69 -5.93 32.97
C GLY A 167 -18.45 -6.77 31.93
N ILE A 168 -19.71 -7.10 32.19
CA ILE A 168 -20.55 -7.88 31.26
C ILE A 168 -20.76 -7.11 29.95
N VAL A 169 -21.08 -5.81 30.01
CA VAL A 169 -21.27 -4.97 28.82
C VAL A 169 -19.99 -4.92 27.98
N GLY A 170 -18.82 -4.79 28.63
CA GLY A 170 -17.52 -4.81 27.96
C GLY A 170 -17.27 -6.12 27.18
N VAL A 171 -17.60 -7.27 27.78
CA VAL A 171 -17.43 -8.59 27.13
C VAL A 171 -18.37 -8.76 25.93
N VAL A 172 -19.63 -8.33 26.05
CA VAL A 172 -20.63 -8.43 24.96
C VAL A 172 -20.22 -7.56 23.76
N LEU A 173 -19.82 -6.31 24.01
CA LEU A 173 -19.35 -5.41 22.95
C LEU A 173 -18.04 -5.92 22.31
N GLY A 174 -17.11 -6.45 23.11
CA GLY A 174 -15.89 -7.06 22.62
C GLY A 174 -16.14 -8.24 21.67
N ARG A 175 -17.06 -9.16 22.03
CA ARG A 175 -17.43 -10.29 21.16
C ARG A 175 -18.12 -9.83 19.88
N ALA A 176 -18.96 -8.79 19.93
CA ALA A 176 -19.61 -8.24 18.74
C ALA A 176 -18.60 -7.60 17.76
N ALA A 177 -17.56 -6.94 18.28
CA ALA A 177 -16.49 -6.36 17.47
C ALA A 177 -15.60 -7.43 16.80
N LEU A 178 -15.33 -8.54 17.49
CA LEU A 178 -14.58 -9.68 16.95
C LEU A 178 -15.33 -10.40 15.81
N ARG A 179 -16.67 -10.49 15.89
CA ARG A 179 -17.49 -11.09 14.82
C ARG A 179 -17.55 -10.26 13.54
N ARG A 180 -17.31 -8.95 13.59
CA ARG A 180 -17.28 -8.08 12.39
C ARG A 180 -15.94 -8.09 11.65
N ARG A 181 -14.93 -8.78 12.18
CA ARG A 181 -13.57 -8.84 11.61
C ARG A 181 -13.23 -10.19 10.96
N ARG A 182 -14.11 -11.19 11.08
CA ARG A 182 -14.07 -12.42 10.28
C ARG A 182 -15.06 -12.27 9.13
#